data_AF-K6V125-F1
#
_entry.id   AF-K6V125-F1
#
_cell.length_a   1.000
_cell.length_b   1.000
_cell.length_c   1.000
_cell.angle_alpha   90.00
_cell.angle_beta   90.00
_cell.angle_gamma   90.00
#
_symmetry.space_group_name_H-M   'P 1'
#
loop_
_entity.id
_entity.type
_entity.pdbx_description
1 polymer ?
#
loop_
_entity_poly.entity_id
_entity_poly.type
_entity_poly.pdbx_seq_one_letter_code
_entity_poly.pdbx_strand_id
1 'polypeptide(L)'
;SGLHHNQKDFCKKLVRNLGCYTYEKEDYNPSKEDCFILYYWIYNSVKQYGVNFNIITPVFYNYYSRFCTYKRKVNCFYYNYYDHFEEPVKMIFLDIFHHNIDIIRNELSGPDNNNNLQKYICKFINIYKEMYREYCIKRIIRIKRKQTHVVC
;
A
#
# COMPACT_ATOMS: atom_id res chain seq x y z
N SER A 1 20.03 4.82 -23.19
CA SER A 1 19.63 6.14 -22.63
C SER A 1 18.11 6.31 -22.39
N GLY A 2 17.26 5.29 -22.50
CA GLY A 2 15.81 5.40 -22.17
C GLY A 2 15.45 5.19 -20.68
N LEU A 3 16.26 4.43 -19.93
CA LEU A 3 15.96 4.06 -18.52
C LEU A 3 15.95 5.27 -17.57
N HIS A 4 16.86 6.22 -17.78
CA HIS A 4 17.03 7.41 -16.94
C HIS A 4 15.86 8.42 -17.09
N HIS A 5 15.27 8.50 -18.29
CA HIS A 5 14.11 9.36 -18.55
C HIS A 5 12.87 8.85 -17.80
N ASN A 6 12.63 7.54 -17.84
CA ASN A 6 11.49 6.90 -17.18
C ASN A 6 11.54 7.06 -15.64
N GLN A 7 12.74 7.01 -15.04
CA GLN A 7 12.92 7.23 -13.61
C GLN A 7 12.61 8.68 -13.20
N LYS A 8 13.09 9.67 -13.97
CA LYS A 8 12.84 11.09 -13.69
C LYS A 8 11.35 11.43 -13.76
N ASP A 9 10.65 10.89 -14.75
CA ASP A 9 9.21 11.12 -14.91
C ASP A 9 8.38 10.41 -13.84
N PHE A 10 8.78 9.20 -13.45
CA PHE A 10 8.19 8.51 -12.31
C PHE A 10 8.32 9.35 -11.03
N CYS A 11 9.53 9.86 -10.72
CA CYS A 11 9.75 10.68 -9.54
C CYS A 11 8.89 11.96 -9.54
N LYS A 12 8.78 12.65 -10.69
CA LYS A 12 7.90 13.83 -10.83
C LYS A 12 6.43 13.49 -10.58
N LYS A 13 5.94 12.37 -11.11
CA LYS A 13 4.56 11.91 -10.91
C LYS A 13 4.32 11.52 -9.45
N LEU A 14 5.27 10.82 -8.82
CA LEU A 14 5.20 10.45 -7.42
C LEU A 14 5.10 11.67 -6.51
N VAL A 15 5.97 12.66 -6.70
CA VAL A 15 5.95 13.93 -5.96
C VAL A 15 4.61 14.66 -6.11
N ARG A 16 4.03 14.70 -7.32
CA ARG A 16 2.69 15.28 -7.55
C ARG A 16 1.59 14.50 -6.83
N ASN A 17 1.62 13.16 -6.88
CA ASN A 17 0.64 12.31 -6.19
C ASN A 17 0.75 12.42 -4.67
N LEU A 18 1.90 12.82 -4.13
CA LEU A 18 2.06 13.19 -2.72
C LEU A 18 1.44 14.55 -2.37
N GLY A 19 0.83 15.24 -3.35
CA GLY A 19 0.20 16.54 -3.16
C GLY A 19 1.08 17.73 -3.52
N CYS A 20 2.25 17.53 -4.14
CA CYS A 20 3.12 18.62 -4.57
C CYS A 20 2.67 19.21 -5.90
N TYR A 21 1.47 19.78 -5.87
CA TYR A 21 1.04 20.79 -6.82
C TYR A 21 1.65 22.12 -6.35
N THR A 22 2.02 22.98 -7.30
CA THR A 22 2.62 24.30 -7.10
C THR A 22 2.27 24.94 -5.76
N TYR A 23 3.26 25.54 -5.07
CA TYR A 23 3.27 26.06 -3.68
C TYR A 23 2.00 26.77 -3.14
N GLU A 24 1.06 27.12 -4.01
CA GLU A 24 -0.16 27.86 -3.77
C GLU A 24 -1.35 27.01 -3.27
N LYS A 25 -1.31 25.67 -3.36
CA LYS A 25 -2.39 24.79 -2.86
C LYS A 25 -2.03 24.15 -1.52
N GLU A 26 -2.06 24.95 -0.45
CA GLU A 26 -1.79 24.48 0.92
C GLU A 26 -2.84 23.44 1.40
N ASP A 27 -4.03 23.41 0.81
CA ASP A 27 -5.19 22.67 1.32
C ASP A 27 -5.26 21.18 0.93
N TYR A 28 -4.42 20.71 0.00
CA TYR A 28 -4.45 19.28 -0.36
C TYR A 28 -3.74 18.45 0.71
N ASN A 29 -4.52 17.72 1.49
CA ASN A 29 -4.01 16.78 2.48
C ASN A 29 -4.55 15.37 2.17
N PRO A 30 -3.73 14.45 1.63
CA PRO A 30 -4.22 13.14 1.23
C PRO A 30 -4.79 12.36 2.44
N SER A 31 -5.95 11.75 2.24
CA SER A 31 -6.53 10.83 3.21
C SER A 31 -5.74 9.52 3.26
N LYS A 32 -6.05 8.64 4.21
CA LYS A 32 -5.42 7.32 4.27
C LYS A 32 -5.77 6.49 3.02
N GLU A 33 -6.97 6.64 2.49
CA GLU A 33 -7.42 6.05 1.22
C GLU A 33 -6.60 6.55 0.03
N ASP A 34 -6.33 7.85 -0.04
CA ASP A 34 -5.48 8.44 -1.08
C ASP A 34 -4.08 7.82 -1.06
N CYS A 35 -3.52 7.57 0.13
CA CYS A 35 -2.24 6.89 0.28
C CYS A 35 -2.26 5.47 -0.28
N PHE A 36 -3.35 4.73 -0.06
CA PHE A 36 -3.48 3.37 -0.58
C PHE A 36 -3.58 3.35 -2.12
N ILE A 37 -4.31 4.29 -2.70
CA ILE A 37 -4.38 4.48 -4.16
C ILE A 37 -2.99 4.81 -4.71
N LEU A 38 -2.25 5.69 -4.04
CA LEU A 38 -0.87 6.03 -4.38
C LEU A 38 0.03 4.79 -4.35
N TYR A 39 -0.04 3.96 -3.30
CA TYR A 39 0.79 2.76 -3.20
C TYR A 39 0.48 1.73 -4.30
N TYR A 40 -0.79 1.57 -4.66
CA TYR A 40 -1.20 0.71 -5.78
C TYR A 40 -0.68 1.24 -7.13
N TRP A 41 -0.72 2.56 -7.33
CA TRP A 41 -0.16 3.19 -8.53
C TRP A 41 1.36 3.01 -8.62
N ILE A 42 2.08 3.17 -7.50
CA ILE A 42 3.54 2.92 -7.42
C ILE A 42 3.86 1.49 -7.86
N TYR A 43 3.13 0.49 -7.33
CA TYR A 43 3.32 -0.92 -7.70
C TYR A 43 3.17 -1.16 -9.20
N ASN A 44 2.04 -0.74 -9.76
CA ASN A 44 1.76 -0.96 -11.18
C ASN A 44 2.79 -0.26 -12.06
N SER A 45 3.24 0.92 -11.64
CA SER A 45 4.28 1.66 -12.34
C SER A 45 5.64 0.94 -12.28
N VAL A 46 6.04 0.42 -11.12
CA VAL A 46 7.27 -0.37 -10.97
C VAL A 46 7.24 -1.62 -11.84
N LYS A 47 6.14 -2.37 -11.79
CA LYS A 47 5.97 -3.62 -12.54
C LYS A 47 5.90 -3.39 -14.05
N GLN A 48 5.15 -2.37 -14.49
CA GLN A 48 4.93 -2.11 -15.91
C GLN A 48 6.14 -1.46 -16.59
N TYR A 49 6.82 -0.54 -15.90
CA TYR A 49 7.87 0.28 -16.49
C TYR A 49 9.29 -0.09 -16.03
N GLY A 50 9.44 -1.14 -15.21
CA GLY A 50 10.74 -1.57 -14.69
C GLY A 50 11.44 -0.50 -13.85
N VAL A 51 10.67 0.31 -13.11
CA VAL A 51 11.22 1.37 -12.26
C VAL A 51 12.02 0.72 -11.13
N ASN A 52 13.21 1.24 -10.86
CA ASN A 52 14.02 0.78 -9.74
C ASN A 52 13.35 1.19 -8.42
N PHE A 53 12.86 0.22 -7.64
CA PHE A 53 12.16 0.49 -6.38
C PHE A 53 13.00 1.29 -5.38
N ASN A 54 14.34 1.20 -5.47
CA ASN A 54 15.26 1.93 -4.60
C ASN A 54 15.15 3.45 -4.73
N ILE A 55 14.53 3.99 -5.80
CA ILE A 55 14.33 5.44 -5.96
C ILE A 55 13.07 5.95 -5.25
N ILE A 56 12.16 5.05 -4.84
CA ILE A 56 10.86 5.42 -4.24
C ILE A 56 11.09 6.01 -2.86
N THR A 57 11.78 5.27 -1.97
CA THR A 57 12.06 5.70 -0.59
C THR A 57 12.72 7.08 -0.54
N PRO A 58 13.80 7.36 -1.29
CA PRO A 58 14.38 8.71 -1.35
C PRO A 58 13.40 9.81 -1.73
N VAL A 59 12.42 9.55 -2.61
CA VAL A 59 11.44 10.57 -3.00
C VAL A 59 10.52 10.95 -1.84
N PHE A 60 10.10 10.00 -0.99
CA PHE A 60 9.26 10.31 0.18
C PHE A 60 10.02 11.13 1.24
N TYR A 61 11.33 10.92 1.39
CA TYR A 61 12.14 11.54 2.44
C TYR A 61 13.03 12.70 1.97
N ASN A 62 13.06 12.99 0.67
CA ASN A 62 13.82 14.07 0.07
C ASN A 62 13.35 15.44 0.60
N TYR A 63 14.28 16.41 0.64
CA TYR A 63 14.01 17.76 1.16
C TYR A 63 12.83 18.47 0.46
N TYR A 64 12.72 18.35 -0.87
CA TYR A 64 11.65 18.98 -1.64
C TYR A 64 10.27 18.40 -1.31
N SER A 65 10.16 17.07 -1.28
CA SER A 65 8.94 16.37 -0.87
C SER A 65 8.59 16.69 0.57
N ARG A 66 9.56 16.68 1.49
CA ARG A 66 9.36 17.04 2.89
C ARG A 66 8.89 18.47 3.07
N PHE A 67 9.52 19.43 2.37
CA PHE A 67 9.11 20.84 2.39
C PHE A 67 7.69 20.99 1.88
N CYS A 68 7.38 20.33 0.76
CA CYS A 68 6.06 20.31 0.17
C CYS A 68 5.01 19.68 1.10
N THR A 69 5.33 18.59 1.82
CA THR A 69 4.40 17.93 2.73
C THR A 69 4.46 18.47 4.16
N TYR A 70 5.29 19.48 4.45
CA TYR A 70 5.62 19.93 5.81
C TYR A 70 4.40 20.44 6.60
N LYS A 71 3.53 21.22 5.94
CA LYS A 71 2.28 21.74 6.54
C LYS A 71 1.14 20.70 6.55
N ARG A 72 1.32 19.58 5.88
CA ARG A 72 0.28 18.57 5.67
C ARG A 72 0.41 17.52 6.76
N LYS A 73 -0.70 17.10 7.38
CA LYS A 73 -0.68 15.94 8.27
C LYS A 73 -0.34 14.74 7.40
N VAL A 74 0.94 14.38 7.37
CA VAL A 74 1.50 13.31 6.56
C VAL A 74 0.78 12.01 6.91
N ASN A 75 -0.32 11.70 6.24
CA ASN A 75 -0.99 10.41 6.42
C ASN A 75 -0.31 9.35 5.54
N CYS A 76 0.30 9.77 4.43
CA CYS A 76 1.06 8.91 3.54
C CYS A 76 2.52 8.83 3.98
N PHE A 77 2.76 8.32 5.18
CA PHE A 77 4.09 7.79 5.47
C PHE A 77 4.28 6.57 4.59
N TYR A 78 5.41 6.51 3.86
CA TYR A 78 5.81 5.28 3.19
C TYR A 78 6.02 4.20 4.25
N TYR A 79 4.92 3.55 4.64
CA TYR A 79 4.95 2.29 5.33
C TYR A 79 5.52 1.36 4.29
N ASN A 80 6.72 0.86 4.56
CA ASN A 80 7.49 0.18 3.56
C ASN A 80 6.95 -1.24 3.38
N TYR A 81 5.73 -1.34 2.82
CA TYR A 81 5.07 -2.61 2.57
C TYR A 81 5.96 -3.50 1.72
N TYR A 82 6.80 -2.89 0.87
CA TYR A 82 7.69 -3.57 -0.06
C TYR A 82 8.94 -4.16 0.60
N ASP A 83 9.44 -3.57 1.67
CA ASP A 83 10.55 -4.13 2.45
C ASP A 83 10.07 -5.15 3.49
N HIS A 84 8.81 -5.06 3.91
CA HIS A 84 8.29 -5.81 5.06
C HIS A 84 7.37 -6.97 4.68
N PHE A 85 6.77 -6.95 3.49
CA PHE A 85 5.84 -7.99 3.05
C PHE A 85 6.24 -8.56 1.70
N GLU A 86 6.18 -9.89 1.61
CA GLU A 86 6.38 -10.61 0.33
C GLU A 86 5.28 -10.26 -0.69
N GLU A 87 4.07 -9.95 -0.22
CA GLU A 87 2.92 -9.57 -1.06
C GLU A 87 2.35 -8.21 -0.67
N PRO A 88 3.07 -7.10 -0.97
CA PRO A 88 2.73 -5.76 -0.50
C PRO A 88 1.34 -5.30 -0.97
N VAL A 89 0.93 -5.68 -2.18
CA VAL A 89 -0.39 -5.32 -2.73
C VAL A 89 -1.52 -5.96 -1.95
N LYS A 90 -1.39 -7.25 -1.61
CA LYS A 90 -2.39 -7.93 -0.80
C LYS A 90 -2.43 -7.33 0.60
N MET A 91 -1.29 -6.93 1.16
CA MET A 91 -1.23 -6.26 2.46
C MET A 91 -1.92 -4.88 2.45
N ILE A 92 -1.65 -4.06 1.43
CA ILE A 92 -2.35 -2.77 1.23
C ILE A 92 -3.86 -2.99 1.12
N PHE A 93 -4.28 -4.01 0.37
CA PHE A 93 -5.70 -4.35 0.24
C PHE A 93 -6.32 -4.76 1.58
N LEU A 94 -5.60 -5.52 2.41
CA LEU A 94 -6.05 -5.88 3.75
C LEU A 94 -6.17 -4.64 4.66
N ASP A 95 -5.21 -3.71 4.58
CA ASP A 95 -5.22 -2.49 5.39
C ASP A 95 -6.33 -1.51 4.99
N ILE A 96 -6.63 -1.39 3.68
CA ILE A 96 -7.80 -0.65 3.20
C ILE A 96 -9.07 -1.23 3.81
N PHE A 97 -9.24 -2.55 3.72
CA PHE A 97 -10.44 -3.20 4.22
C PHE A 97 -10.57 -3.05 5.73
N HIS A 98 -9.49 -3.27 6.49
CA HIS A 98 -9.48 -3.09 7.93
C HIS A 98 -9.82 -1.65 8.32
N HIS A 99 -9.30 -0.67 7.59
CA HIS A 99 -9.63 0.73 7.84
C HIS A 99 -11.10 1.05 7.61
N ASN A 100 -11.73 0.40 6.64
CA ASN A 100 -13.13 0.62 6.26
C ASN A 100 -14.11 -0.35 6.95
N ILE A 101 -13.66 -1.14 7.93
CA ILE A 101 -14.45 -2.25 8.49
C ILE A 101 -15.76 -1.80 9.13
N ASP A 102 -15.74 -0.67 9.82
CA ASP A 102 -16.94 -0.13 10.47
C ASP A 102 -17.96 0.37 9.46
N ILE A 103 -17.51 1.04 8.39
CA ILE A 103 -18.35 1.48 7.27
C ILE A 103 -18.98 0.25 6.62
N ILE A 104 -18.17 -0.76 6.28
CA ILE A 104 -18.64 -2.00 5.66
C ILE A 104 -19.67 -2.70 6.55
N ARG A 105 -19.45 -2.78 7.87
CA ARG A 105 -20.39 -3.41 8.81
C ARG A 105 -21.73 -2.65 8.84
N ASN A 106 -21.70 -1.33 8.84
CA ASN A 106 -22.91 -0.51 8.86
C ASN A 106 -23.72 -0.69 7.58
N GLU A 107 -23.06 -0.67 6.42
CA GLU A 107 -23.68 -0.89 5.11
C GLU A 107 -24.31 -2.30 5.00
N LEU A 108 -23.62 -3.33 5.52
CA LEU A 108 -24.15 -4.71 5.54
C LEU A 108 -25.36 -4.89 6.48
N SER A 109 -25.50 -4.03 7.49
CA SER A 109 -26.61 -4.07 8.44
C SER A 109 -27.84 -3.31 7.92
N GLY A 110 -27.71 -2.60 6.80
CA GLY A 110 -28.81 -1.90 6.13
C GLY A 110 -29.78 -2.85 5.41
N PRO A 111 -30.99 -2.38 5.09
CA PRO A 111 -32.00 -3.18 4.41
C PRO A 111 -31.64 -3.51 2.96
N ASP A 112 -30.72 -2.74 2.35
CA ASP A 112 -30.30 -2.92 0.97
C ASP A 112 -29.08 -3.83 0.87
N ASN A 113 -29.32 -5.07 0.45
CA ASN A 113 -28.26 -6.00 0.14
C ASN A 113 -27.52 -5.59 -1.16
N ASN A 114 -26.44 -4.84 -1.01
CA ASN A 114 -25.61 -4.44 -2.14
C ASN A 114 -24.72 -5.62 -2.62
N ASN A 115 -25.14 -6.28 -3.70
CA ASN A 115 -24.40 -7.37 -4.35
C ASN A 115 -22.94 -7.02 -4.69
N ASN A 116 -22.63 -5.75 -4.99
CA ASN A 116 -21.25 -5.33 -5.27
C ASN A 116 -20.40 -5.28 -3.99
N LEU A 117 -20.98 -4.82 -2.87
CA LEU A 117 -20.33 -4.84 -1.57
C LEU A 117 -20.05 -6.28 -1.13
N GLN A 118 -21.01 -7.19 -1.30
CA GLN A 118 -20.80 -8.62 -1.01
C GLN A 118 -19.66 -9.22 -1.84
N LYS A 119 -19.61 -8.94 -3.15
CA LYS A 119 -18.52 -9.39 -4.03
C LYS A 119 -17.16 -8.82 -3.57
N TYR A 120 -17.12 -7.55 -3.17
CA TYR A 120 -15.92 -6.91 -2.63
C TYR A 120 -15.44 -7.60 -1.34
N ILE A 121 -16.34 -7.89 -0.40
CA ILE A 121 -16.03 -8.60 0.85
C ILE A 121 -15.54 -10.03 0.57
N CYS A 122 -16.18 -10.76 -0.35
CA CYS A 122 -15.73 -12.09 -0.74
C CYS A 122 -14.29 -12.08 -1.28
N LYS A 123 -13.93 -11.08 -2.09
CA LYS A 123 -12.56 -10.92 -2.59
C LYS A 123 -11.58 -10.68 -1.46
N PHE A 124 -11.94 -9.84 -0.48
CA PHE A 124 -11.13 -9.64 0.73
C PHE A 124 -10.94 -10.92 1.54
N ILE A 125 -12.02 -11.64 1.85
CA ILE A 125 -11.95 -12.88 2.65
C ILE A 125 -11.03 -13.89 1.98
N ASN A 126 -11.08 -14.00 0.65
CA ASN A 126 -10.19 -14.89 -0.10
C ASN A 126 -8.72 -14.48 0.03
N ILE A 127 -8.41 -13.19 -0.15
CA ILE A 127 -7.03 -12.67 0.03
C ILE A 127 -6.54 -12.88 1.46
N TYR A 128 -7.37 -12.59 2.46
CA TYR A 128 -7.03 -12.82 3.87
C TYR A 128 -6.73 -14.29 4.15
N LYS A 129 -7.61 -15.20 3.71
CA LYS A 129 -7.40 -16.66 3.90
C LYS A 129 -6.13 -17.14 3.21
N GLU A 130 -5.86 -16.66 2.01
CA GLU A 130 -4.64 -16.97 1.26
C GLU A 130 -3.40 -16.51 2.02
N MET A 131 -3.33 -15.22 2.38
CA MET A 131 -2.20 -14.66 3.13
C MET A 131 -2.02 -15.34 4.49
N TYR A 132 -3.10 -15.61 5.21
CA TYR A 132 -3.05 -16.30 6.50
C TYR A 132 -2.48 -17.72 6.35
N ARG A 133 -2.92 -18.46 5.33
CA ARG A 133 -2.42 -19.81 5.07
C ARG A 133 -0.93 -19.79 4.70
N GLU A 134 -0.53 -18.92 3.80
CA GLU A 134 0.84 -18.85 3.28
C GLU A 134 1.83 -18.31 4.30
N TYR A 135 1.47 -17.25 5.02
CA TYR A 135 2.43 -16.50 5.86
C TYR A 135 2.26 -16.70 7.36
N CYS A 136 1.07 -17.09 7.83
CA CYS A 136 0.86 -17.38 9.25
C CYS A 136 0.96 -18.89 9.53
N ILE A 137 0.14 -19.71 8.85
CA ILE A 137 0.07 -21.15 9.13
C ILE A 137 1.35 -21.86 8.68
N LYS A 138 1.78 -21.71 7.42
CA LYS A 138 3.00 -22.38 6.94
C LYS A 138 4.23 -21.91 7.73
N ARG A 139 4.27 -20.65 8.19
CA ARG A 139 5.34 -20.15 9.05
C ARG A 139 5.35 -20.87 10.41
N ILE A 140 4.20 -21.05 11.05
CA ILE A 140 4.08 -21.84 12.29
C ILE A 140 4.54 -23.28 12.07
N ILE A 141 4.11 -23.93 10.98
CA ILE A 141 4.53 -25.31 10.65
C ILE A 141 6.04 -25.39 10.41
N ARG A 142 6.62 -24.42 9.68
CA ARG A 142 8.07 -24.33 9.46
C ARG A 142 8.85 -24.12 10.76
N ILE A 143 8.36 -23.27 11.66
CA ILE A 143 8.97 -23.04 12.99
C ILE A 143 8.94 -24.32 13.82
N LYS A 144 7.79 -25.00 13.89
CA LYS A 144 7.66 -26.28 14.59
C LYS A 144 8.60 -27.35 14.02
N ARG A 145 8.71 -27.44 12.69
CA ARG A 145 9.63 -28.37 12.02
C ARG A 145 11.10 -28.05 12.28
N LYS A 146 11.48 -26.77 12.35
CA LYS A 146 12.84 -26.35 12.72
C LYS A 146 13.14 -26.66 14.19
N GLN A 147 12.18 -26.50 15.11
CA GLN A 147 12.34 -26.88 16.51
C GLN A 147 12.46 -28.40 16.70
N THR A 148 11.78 -29.22 15.89
CA THR A 148 11.94 -30.68 15.91
C THR A 148 13.23 -31.16 15.22
N HIS A 149 13.94 -30.31 14.49
CA HIS A 149 15.22 -30.62 13.84
C HIS A 149 16.44 -30.03 14.56
N VAL A 150 16.26 -29.25 15.61
CA VAL A 150 17.33 -28.93 16.58
C VAL A 150 17.19 -29.93 17.73
N VAL A 151 17.67 -31.14 17.49
CA VAL A 151 18.14 -32.04 18.54
C VAL A 151 19.66 -32.03 18.42
N CYS A 152 20.27 -31.17 19.23
CA CYS A 152 21.56 -31.40 19.87
C CYS A 152 21.35 -31.03 21.33
#